data_AF-Q2PNZ4-F1
#
_entry.id   AF-Q2PNZ4-F1
#
_cell.length_a   1.000
_cell.length_b   1.000
_cell.length_c   1.000
_cell.angle_alpha   90.00
_cell.angle_beta   90.00
_cell.angle_gamma   90.00
#
_symmetry.space_group_name_H-M   'P 1'
#
loop_
_entity.id
_entity.type
_entity.pdbx_description
1 polymer ?
#
loop_
_entity_poly.entity_id
_entity_poly.type
_entity_poly.pdbx_seq_one_letter_code
_entity_poly.pdbx_strand_id
1 'polypeptide(L)'
;TGDETWVYEYDMQTSQQSSEWRYENEPKPKNRRQSRSKVKVMLVVFFDYRGVVHSEFVPEGQTINKDYYLTILRRLRESIRKKRPNLWADNSWIFHDDNAPPH
;
A
#
# COMPACT_ATOMS: atom_id res chain seq x y z
N THR A 1 3.59 -11.37 -4.23
CA THR A 1 2.32 -10.91 -3.64
C THR A 1 2.05 -9.49 -4.10
N GLY A 2 0.81 -9.19 -4.45
CA GLY A 2 0.28 -7.83 -4.71
C GLY A 2 -0.79 -7.46 -3.70
N ASP A 3 -0.96 -6.16 -3.46
CA ASP A 3 -2.12 -5.59 -2.76
C ASP A 3 -2.23 -4.07 -3.06
N GLU A 4 -3.41 -3.51 -2.82
CA GLU A 4 -3.69 -2.08 -2.92
C GLU A 4 -4.02 -1.44 -1.57
N THR A 5 -3.42 -0.29 -1.30
CA THR A 5 -3.63 0.43 -0.05
C THR A 5 -3.89 1.92 -0.26
N TRP A 6 -4.71 2.50 0.61
CA TRP A 6 -4.92 3.95 0.64
C TRP A 6 -3.83 4.63 1.47
N VAL A 7 -3.09 5.53 0.84
CA VAL A 7 -2.10 6.40 1.49
C VAL A 7 -2.70 7.78 1.66
N TYR A 8 -2.65 8.32 2.88
CA TYR A 8 -3.20 9.63 3.23
C TYR A 8 -2.07 10.66 3.32
N GLU A 9 -2.37 11.92 3.02
CA GLU A 9 -1.40 13.03 3.13
C GLU A 9 -0.83 13.16 4.55
N TYR A 10 -1.67 12.94 5.56
CA TYR A 10 -1.27 12.78 6.94
C TYR A 10 -2.08 11.69 7.61
N ASP A 11 -1.40 10.94 8.47
CA ASP A 11 -2.05 10.00 9.37
C ASP A 11 -2.60 10.72 10.60
N MET A 12 -3.68 10.15 11.16
CA MET A 12 -4.08 10.52 12.51
C MET A 12 -3.02 10.01 13.47
N GLN A 13 -2.66 10.80 14.49
CA GLN A 13 -1.82 10.27 15.56
C GLN A 13 -2.50 9.03 16.16
N THR A 14 -1.76 7.93 16.20
CA THR A 14 -2.27 6.71 16.81
C THR A 14 -2.43 6.91 18.32
N SER A 15 -3.24 6.06 18.95
CA SER A 15 -3.36 6.06 20.43
C SER A 15 -1.99 5.92 21.11
N GLN A 16 -1.09 5.15 20.51
CA GLN A 16 0.27 4.96 21.00
C GLN A 16 1.13 6.23 20.81
N GLN A 17 1.03 6.90 19.66
CA GLN A 17 1.77 8.16 19.40
C GLN A 17 1.29 9.32 20.27
N SER A 18 0.01 9.31 20.69
CA SER A 18 -0.58 10.30 21.59
C SER A 18 -0.52 9.90 23.07
N SER A 19 0.21 8.83 23.40
CA SER A 19 0.40 8.40 24.78
C SER A 19 1.43 9.29 25.48
N GLU A 20 1.05 9.82 26.63
CA GLU A 20 1.90 10.66 27.48
C GLU A 20 2.07 10.00 28.84
N TRP A 21 3.28 10.06 29.42
CA TRP A 21 3.51 9.65 30.80
C TRP A 21 2.90 10.70 31.74
N ARG A 22 2.08 10.25 32.70
CA ARG A 22 1.29 11.10 33.59
C ARG A 22 1.33 10.55 35.02
N TYR A 23 1.21 11.43 36.01
CA TYR A 23 1.06 11.04 37.42
C TYR A 23 -0.39 10.62 37.72
N GLU A 24 -0.58 9.80 38.75
CA GLU A 24 -1.87 9.16 39.10
C GLU A 24 -3.03 10.16 39.30
N ASN A 25 -2.73 11.37 39.75
CA ASN A 25 -3.72 12.39 40.09
C ASN A 25 -3.95 13.43 38.98
N GLU A 26 -3.31 13.30 37.81
CA GLU A 26 -3.48 14.27 36.73
C GLU A 26 -4.77 14.03 35.91
N PRO A 27 -5.43 15.12 35.44
CA PRO A 27 -6.59 14.99 34.57
C PRO A 27 -6.23 14.28 33.26
N LYS A 28 -7.13 13.42 32.79
CA LYS A 28 -6.92 12.68 31.53
C LYS A 28 -6.71 13.64 30.36
N PRO A 29 -5.67 13.43 29.52
CA PRO A 29 -5.45 14.25 28.35
C PRO A 29 -6.65 14.16 27.41
N LYS A 30 -7.12 15.32 26.97
CA LYS A 30 -8.24 15.43 26.04
C LYS A 30 -7.68 15.44 24.62
N ASN A 31 -7.56 14.26 24.03
CA ASN A 31 -7.16 14.15 22.64
C ASN A 31 -8.27 14.72 21.75
N ARG A 32 -7.92 15.70 20.90
CA ARG A 32 -8.84 16.17 19.85
C ARG A 32 -9.12 15.00 18.91
N ARG A 33 -10.39 14.76 18.60
CA ARG A 33 -10.75 13.84 17.51
C ARG A 33 -10.16 14.39 16.22
N GLN A 34 -9.11 13.75 15.73
CA GLN A 34 -8.58 13.99 14.40
C GLN A 34 -9.40 13.16 13.42
N SER A 35 -9.71 13.74 12.26
CA SER A 35 -10.21 13.01 11.10
C SER A 35 -9.04 12.70 10.18
N ARG A 36 -9.11 11.58 9.45
CA ARG A 36 -8.15 11.31 8.37
C ARG A 36 -8.17 12.44 7.34
N SER A 37 -7.05 12.66 6.66
CA SER A 37 -7.02 13.59 5.53
C SER A 37 -8.10 13.22 4.51
N LYS A 38 -8.72 14.25 3.91
CA LYS A 38 -9.61 14.09 2.76
C LYS A 38 -8.81 13.73 1.51
N VAL A 39 -7.54 14.12 1.48
CA VAL A 39 -6.60 13.80 0.40
C VAL A 39 -6.04 12.41 0.65
N LYS A 40 -6.33 11.50 -0.28
CA LYS A 40 -5.82 10.13 -0.28
C LYS A 40 -5.49 9.69 -1.70
N VAL A 41 -4.42 8.92 -1.84
CA VAL A 41 -4.00 8.29 -3.09
C VAL A 41 -3.96 6.78 -2.91
N MET A 42 -4.31 6.03 -3.95
CA MET A 42 -4.20 4.57 -3.89
C MET A 42 -2.80 4.16 -4.36
N LEU A 43 -2.15 3.32 -3.59
CA LEU A 43 -0.85 2.74 -3.89
C LEU A 43 -1.05 1.26 -4.21
N VAL A 44 -0.62 0.85 -5.41
CA VAL A 44 -0.52 -0.57 -5.78
C VAL A 44 0.91 -1.01 -5.54
N VAL A 45 1.12 -2.10 -4.80
CA VAL A 45 2.46 -2.59 -4.47
C VAL A 45 2.58 -4.09 -4.68
N PHE A 46 3.67 -4.49 -5.34
CA PHE A 46 4.05 -5.88 -5.53
C PHE A 46 5.42 -6.14 -4.91
N PHE A 47 5.50 -7.17 -4.09
CA PHE A 47 6.73 -7.52 -3.37
C PHE A 47 6.90 -9.03 -3.22
N ASP A 48 8.12 -9.42 -2.90
CA ASP A 48 8.51 -10.77 -2.48
C ASP A 48 9.36 -10.70 -1.20
N TYR A 49 9.89 -11.83 -0.75
CA TYR A 49 10.75 -11.91 0.43
C TYR A 49 12.06 -11.10 0.30
N ARG A 50 12.43 -10.65 -0.90
CA ARG A 50 13.60 -9.81 -1.17
C ARG A 50 13.25 -8.31 -1.23
N GLY A 51 11.98 -7.96 -1.04
CA GLY A 51 11.47 -6.60 -1.00
C GLY A 51 10.60 -6.22 -2.21
N VAL A 52 10.39 -4.92 -2.39
CA VAL A 52 9.47 -4.37 -3.40
C VAL A 52 9.98 -4.59 -4.83
N VAL A 53 9.12 -5.18 -5.66
CA VAL A 53 9.37 -5.44 -7.08
C VAL A 53 8.79 -4.32 -7.93
N HIS A 54 7.55 -3.91 -7.69
CA HIS A 54 6.90 -2.84 -8.41
C HIS A 54 5.96 -2.08 -7.48
N SER A 55 5.84 -0.77 -7.71
CA SER A 55 4.91 0.08 -6.96
C SER A 55 4.53 1.25 -7.83
N GLU A 56 3.25 1.59 -7.84
CA GLU A 56 2.77 2.79 -8.53
C GLU A 56 1.59 3.42 -7.80
N PHE A 57 1.55 4.75 -7.84
CA PHE A 57 0.42 5.53 -7.35
C PHE A 57 -0.64 5.65 -8.44
N VAL A 58 -1.87 5.30 -8.09
CA VAL A 58 -3.03 5.54 -8.94
C VAL A 58 -3.37 7.03 -8.89
N PRO A 59 -3.55 7.69 -10.04
CA PRO A 59 -3.97 9.08 -10.09
C PRO A 59 -5.26 9.35 -9.28
N GLU A 60 -5.37 10.53 -8.69
CA GLU A 60 -6.55 10.92 -7.93
C GLU A 60 -7.81 10.88 -8.82
N GLY A 61 -8.90 10.34 -8.27
CA GLY A 61 -10.17 10.19 -9.00
C GLY A 61 -10.23 9.00 -9.97
N GLN A 62 -9.13 8.27 -10.16
CA GLN A 62 -9.11 7.07 -11.00
C GLN A 62 -9.47 5.82 -10.19
N THR A 63 -10.48 5.08 -10.61
CA THR A 63 -10.81 3.76 -10.08
C THR A 63 -9.98 2.69 -10.80
N ILE A 64 -9.44 1.72 -10.05
CA ILE A 64 -8.83 0.53 -10.64
C ILE A 64 -9.95 -0.34 -11.20
N ASN A 65 -10.06 -0.36 -12.52
CA ASN A 65 -10.86 -1.33 -13.24
C ASN A 65 -9.94 -2.42 -13.83
N LYS A 66 -10.54 -3.45 -14.41
CA LYS A 66 -9.82 -4.58 -15.01
C LYS A 66 -8.77 -4.14 -16.05
N ASP A 67 -9.12 -3.19 -16.92
CA ASP A 67 -8.22 -2.74 -17.99
C ASP A 67 -7.01 -1.99 -17.41
N TYR A 68 -7.24 -1.12 -16.44
CA TYR A 68 -6.19 -0.40 -15.75
C TYR A 68 -5.27 -1.38 -15.02
N TYR A 69 -5.85 -2.30 -14.23
CA TYR A 69 -5.13 -3.33 -13.51
C TYR A 69 -4.25 -4.19 -14.45
N LEU A 70 -4.75 -4.57 -15.63
CA LEU A 70 -3.96 -5.27 -16.65
C LEU A 70 -2.75 -4.44 -17.11
N THR A 71 -2.86 -3.10 -17.23
CA THR A 71 -1.71 -2.26 -17.56
C THR A 71 -0.65 -2.27 -16.46
N ILE A 72 -1.07 -2.31 -15.19
CA ILE A 72 -0.16 -2.45 -14.04
C ILE A 72 0.57 -3.78 -14.13
N LEU A 73 -0.15 -4.89 -14.36
CA LEU A 73 0.45 -6.23 -14.48
C LEU A 73 1.48 -6.32 -15.62
N ARG A 74 1.27 -5.61 -16.73
CA ARG A 74 2.27 -5.51 -17.81
C ARG A 74 3.55 -4.82 -17.33
N ARG A 75 3.45 -3.75 -16.54
CA ARG A 75 4.62 -3.05 -15.96
C ARG A 75 5.28 -3.87 -14.84
N LEU A 76 4.50 -4.61 -14.05
CA LEU A 76 4.98 -5.57 -13.07
C LEU A 76 5.84 -6.64 -13.76
N ARG A 77 5.35 -7.23 -14.85
CA ARG A 77 6.08 -8.24 -15.62
C ARG A 77 7.47 -7.74 -16.04
N GLU A 78 7.57 -6.52 -16.56
CA GLU A 78 8.85 -5.91 -16.91
C GLU A 78 9.73 -5.63 -15.68
N SER A 79 9.12 -5.27 -14.55
CA SER A 79 9.84 -5.06 -13.30
C SER A 79 10.41 -6.38 -12.74
N ILE A 80 9.67 -7.49 -12.83
CA ILE A 80 10.15 -8.83 -12.48
C ILE A 80 11.33 -9.20 -13.37
N ARG A 81 11.20 -9.05 -14.70
CA ARG A 81 12.27 -9.34 -15.66
C ARG A 81 13.57 -8.60 -15.32
N LYS A 82 13.48 -7.33 -14.92
CA LYS A 82 14.65 -6.50 -14.58
C LYS A 82 15.20 -6.75 -13.19
N LYS A 83 14.35 -6.85 -12.17
CA LYS A 83 14.75 -6.90 -10.75
C LYS A 83 14.93 -8.32 -10.22
N ARG A 84 14.42 -9.34 -10.92
CA ARG A 84 14.46 -10.76 -10.55
C ARG A 84 14.88 -11.63 -11.75
N PRO A 85 16.06 -11.41 -12.35
CA PRO A 85 16.48 -12.10 -13.58
C PRO A 85 16.52 -13.63 -13.43
N ASN A 86 16.93 -14.15 -12.27
CA ASN A 86 16.96 -15.60 -12.02
C ASN A 86 15.56 -16.20 -12.05
N LEU A 87 14.59 -15.58 -11.35
CA LEU A 87 13.19 -16.05 -11.35
C LEU A 87 12.57 -15.95 -12.74
N TRP A 88 12.96 -14.95 -13.52
CA TRP A 88 12.52 -14.78 -14.90
C TRP A 88 13.06 -15.88 -15.81
N ALA A 89 14.37 -16.16 -15.73
CA ALA A 89 15.03 -17.19 -16.52
C ALA A 89 14.46 -18.58 -16.22
N ASP A 90 14.22 -18.88 -14.94
CA ASP A 90 13.70 -20.17 -14.48
C ASP A 90 12.18 -20.28 -14.60
N ASN A 91 11.48 -19.19 -14.93
CA ASN A 91 10.02 -19.07 -14.95
C ASN A 91 9.34 -19.63 -13.67
N SER A 92 9.99 -19.43 -12.53
CA SER A 92 9.63 -20.07 -11.24
C SER A 92 8.88 -19.15 -10.29
N TRP A 93 8.43 -17.99 -10.77
CA TRP A 93 7.70 -17.01 -9.96
C TRP A 93 6.18 -17.28 -10.01
N ILE A 94 5.53 -17.13 -8.86
CA ILE A 94 4.08 -17.30 -8.71
C ILE A 94 3.49 -15.96 -8.34
N PHE A 95 2.38 -15.62 -9.00
CA PHE A 95 1.60 -14.43 -8.69
C PHE A 95 0.54 -14.77 -7.65
N HIS A 96 0.42 -13.94 -6.62
CA HIS A 96 -0.57 -14.07 -5.56
C HIS A 96 -1.16 -12.70 -5.30
N ASP A 97 -2.49 -12.62 -5.40
CA ASP A 97 -3.29 -11.43 -5.17
C ASP A 97 -4.60 -11.83 -4.49
N ASP A 98 -5.40 -10.85 -4.07
CA ASP A 98 -6.74 -11.09 -3.54
C ASP A 98 -7.77 -11.35 -4.67
N ASN A 99 -9.03 -11.59 -4.28
CA ASN A 99 -10.12 -11.87 -5.21
C ASN A 99 -10.99 -10.63 -5.50
N ALA A 100 -10.42 -9.42 -5.48
CA ALA A 100 -11.17 -8.22 -5.81
C ALA A 100 -11.76 -8.29 -7.24
N PRO A 101 -12.96 -7.70 -7.49
CA PRO A 101 -13.61 -7.78 -8.80
C PRO A 101 -12.76 -7.35 -10.03
N PRO A 102 -11.80 -6.42 -9.92
CA PRO A 102 -10.93 -6.07 -11.04
C PRO A 102 -9.85 -7.12 -11.40
N HIS A 103 -9.59 -8.09 -10.53
CA HIS A 103 -8.50 -9.07 -10.69
C HIS A 103 -8.82 -10.20 -11.67
#